data_AF-A0A2G5TQN9-F1
#
_entry.id   AF-A0A2G5TQN9-F1
#
_cell.length_a   1.000
_cell.length_b   1.000
_cell.length_c   1.000
_cell.angle_alpha   90.00
_cell.angle_beta   90.00
_cell.angle_gamma   90.00
#
_symmetry.space_group_name_H-M   'P 1'
#
loop_
_entity.id
_entity.type
_entity.pdbx_description
1 polymer ?
#
loop_
_entity_poly.entity_id
_entity_poly.type
_entity_poly.pdbx_seq_one_letter_code
_entity_poly.pdbx_strand_id
1 'polypeptide(L)'
;MNEAVVKEEVIEEDHNFTFKNGEFAEVEQEEIEQKPEHLLEKEIKAEPIEFFEKNNSDGIFEDVQPEPKECDHICSCTIKKASKELSTLICKICQKRMPRNLLKWIKSDEDKIVLSQNFEIKGFLGTKTSYVCYSHIQSIIDNNDGKLKLPKTPYEKLLRSFITKNKNTIKERKSRRCSCQICHIIKPQNDIYEISSNRIRMVIMVGCILRGTHSVEQAKSYIRTRSKGFTCYSHCKESIDMIFEHLGVGNIREFLLCPTQKAENSE
;
A
#
# COMPACT_ATOMS: atom_id res chain seq x y z
N MET A 1 39.67 -23.47 40.98
CA MET A 1 38.23 -23.59 41.27
C MET A 1 37.92 -22.62 42.38
N ASN A 2 37.28 -21.51 42.04
CA ASN A 2 36.63 -20.55 42.94
C ASN A 2 35.62 -19.82 42.05
N GLU A 3 34.37 -20.27 42.07
CA GLU A 3 33.26 -19.68 41.32
C GLU A 3 32.82 -18.39 42.01
N ALA A 4 32.91 -17.28 41.28
CA ALA A 4 32.36 -15.99 41.69
C ALA A 4 30.89 -15.92 41.25
N VAL A 5 29.99 -15.99 42.23
CA VAL A 5 28.55 -15.78 42.05
C VAL A 5 28.28 -14.28 42.05
N VAL A 6 27.99 -13.71 40.87
CA VAL A 6 27.49 -12.34 40.73
C VAL A 6 25.98 -12.38 40.95
N LYS A 7 25.51 -11.76 42.03
CA LYS A 7 24.09 -11.48 42.27
C LYS A 7 23.77 -10.16 41.58
N GLU A 8 22.86 -10.21 40.61
CA GLU A 8 22.33 -9.03 39.91
C GLU A 8 21.06 -8.60 40.65
N GLU A 9 21.11 -7.44 41.32
CA GLU A 9 19.96 -6.81 41.96
C GLU A 9 19.06 -6.19 40.88
N VAL A 10 17.83 -6.69 40.80
CA VAL A 10 16.75 -6.14 39.97
C VAL A 10 16.15 -4.97 40.73
N ILE A 11 16.31 -3.76 40.20
CA ILE A 11 15.63 -2.56 40.70
C ILE A 11 14.31 -2.44 39.92
N GLU A 12 13.19 -2.73 40.57
CA GLU A 12 11.84 -2.45 40.08
C GLU A 12 11.53 -0.96 40.33
N GLU A 13 11.44 -0.15 39.27
CA GLU A 13 10.94 1.23 39.35
C GLU A 13 9.41 1.26 39.27
N ASP A 14 8.77 1.39 40.42
CA ASP A 14 7.34 1.67 40.57
C ASP A 14 6.96 3.02 39.94
N HIS A 15 6.35 2.99 38.76
CA HIS A 15 5.81 4.18 38.09
C HIS A 15 4.44 4.55 38.66
N ASN A 16 4.44 5.44 39.67
CA ASN A 16 3.26 6.09 40.21
C ASN A 16 2.69 7.15 39.22
N PHE A 17 1.62 6.80 38.49
CA PHE A 17 0.84 7.77 37.71
C PHE A 17 -0.24 8.42 38.58
N THR A 18 0.04 9.60 39.14
CA THR A 18 -0.99 10.50 39.67
C THR A 18 -1.66 11.30 38.56
N PHE A 19 -2.94 11.02 38.30
CA PHE A 19 -3.81 11.88 37.49
C PHE A 19 -4.16 13.15 38.27
N LYS A 20 -3.91 14.33 37.68
CA LYS A 20 -4.52 15.60 38.09
C LYS A 20 -5.58 16.01 37.06
N ASN A 21 -6.78 16.24 37.55
CA ASN A 21 -7.90 16.84 36.85
C ASN A 21 -7.65 18.31 36.52
N GLY A 22 -8.27 18.77 35.42
CA GLY A 22 -8.44 20.15 35.01
C GLY A 22 -8.20 20.25 33.50
N GLU A 23 -8.96 20.95 32.66
CA GLU A 23 -10.16 21.77 32.76
C GLU A 23 -10.44 22.08 31.27
N PHE A 24 -11.65 21.83 30.77
CA PHE A 24 -11.94 22.04 29.34
C PHE A 24 -12.15 23.53 29.10
N ALA A 25 -11.24 24.15 28.32
CA ALA A 25 -11.48 25.45 27.71
C ALA A 25 -12.14 25.25 26.34
N GLU A 26 -13.41 25.63 26.24
CA GLU A 26 -14.11 25.89 24.98
C GLU A 26 -13.41 27.04 24.26
N VAL A 27 -13.05 26.83 22.99
CA VAL A 27 -12.68 27.91 22.08
C VAL A 27 -13.65 27.87 20.92
N GLU A 28 -14.52 28.87 20.88
CA GLU A 28 -15.41 29.20 19.77
C GLU A 28 -14.59 29.47 18.50
N GLN A 29 -15.01 28.93 17.36
CA GLN A 29 -14.53 29.35 16.04
C GLN A 29 -15.61 30.19 15.37
N GLU A 30 -15.30 31.47 15.16
CA GLU A 30 -16.06 32.39 14.31
C GLU A 30 -16.03 31.94 12.84
N GLU A 31 -17.22 31.93 12.23
CA GLU A 31 -17.44 31.83 10.79
C GLU A 31 -17.00 33.14 10.11
N ILE A 32 -16.16 33.05 9.08
CA ILE A 32 -15.98 34.12 8.10
C ILE A 32 -16.40 33.57 6.74
N GLU A 33 -17.58 34.03 6.29
CA GLU A 33 -18.05 33.92 4.92
C GLU A 33 -17.14 34.70 3.97
N GLN A 34 -16.64 34.08 2.91
CA GLN A 34 -16.32 34.80 1.67
C GLN A 34 -16.94 34.08 0.47
N LYS A 35 -17.82 34.83 -0.19
CA LYS A 35 -18.58 34.49 -1.40
C LYS A 35 -17.69 34.66 -2.65
N PRO A 36 -17.92 33.89 -3.73
CA PRO A 36 -17.00 33.86 -4.87
C PRO A 36 -17.35 34.90 -5.95
N GLU A 37 -16.33 35.57 -6.50
CA GLU A 37 -16.46 36.34 -7.74
C GLU A 37 -15.83 35.59 -8.93
N HIS A 38 -16.75 35.19 -9.81
CA HIS A 38 -16.71 34.91 -11.23
C HIS A 38 -15.47 35.19 -12.11
N LEU A 39 -15.26 34.21 -13.01
CA LEU A 39 -14.97 34.33 -14.45
C LEU A 39 -13.57 34.79 -14.89
N LEU A 40 -12.83 33.86 -15.49
CA LEU A 40 -12.23 34.03 -16.83
C LEU A 40 -11.82 32.66 -17.38
N GLU A 41 -12.72 32.07 -18.16
CA GLU A 41 -12.41 31.01 -19.13
C GLU A 41 -11.72 31.65 -20.34
N LYS A 42 -10.52 31.17 -20.70
CA LYS A 42 -10.04 31.23 -22.08
C LYS A 42 -9.36 29.92 -22.47
N GLU A 43 -10.03 29.29 -23.43
CA GLU A 43 -9.67 28.24 -24.36
C GLU A 43 -8.18 28.05 -24.68
N ILE A 44 -7.72 26.79 -24.64
CA ILE A 44 -6.71 26.30 -25.59
C ILE A 44 -7.23 24.99 -26.20
N LYS A 45 -7.67 25.08 -27.45
CA LYS A 45 -7.87 23.95 -28.36
C LYS A 45 -6.51 23.42 -28.81
N ALA A 46 -6.33 22.10 -28.81
CA ALA A 46 -5.49 21.42 -29.79
C ALA A 46 -5.91 19.94 -29.88
N GLU A 47 -6.09 19.49 -31.11
CA GLU A 47 -6.66 18.23 -31.59
C GLU A 47 -5.79 16.97 -31.33
N PRO A 48 -6.36 15.76 -31.47
CA PRO A 48 -5.65 14.50 -31.25
C PRO A 48 -4.80 14.11 -32.46
N ILE A 49 -3.54 13.74 -32.24
CA ILE A 49 -2.71 13.07 -33.24
C ILE A 49 -2.92 11.56 -33.10
N GLU A 50 -3.71 10.99 -34.01
CA GLU A 50 -3.71 9.57 -34.33
C GLU A 50 -2.45 9.24 -35.15
N PHE A 51 -1.70 8.20 -34.75
CA PHE A 51 -0.97 7.36 -35.70
C PHE A 51 -0.78 5.96 -35.08
N PHE A 52 -1.52 4.98 -35.59
CA PHE A 52 -1.16 3.57 -35.58
C PHE A 52 -0.93 3.17 -37.04
N GLU A 53 0.16 2.43 -37.32
CA GLU A 53 0.24 1.24 -38.19
C GLU A 53 1.73 0.82 -38.35
N LYS A 54 2.14 -0.35 -37.82
CA LYS A 54 2.21 -1.69 -38.44
C LYS A 54 3.54 -1.95 -39.21
N ASN A 55 4.35 -2.89 -38.71
CA ASN A 55 4.46 -4.27 -39.23
C ASN A 55 5.73 -4.99 -38.75
N ASN A 56 5.58 -6.30 -38.58
CA ASN A 56 6.62 -7.29 -38.26
C ASN A 56 7.55 -7.56 -39.45
N SER A 57 8.80 -7.97 -39.17
CA SER A 57 9.51 -8.99 -39.96
C SER A 57 10.67 -9.62 -39.17
N ASP A 58 10.74 -10.94 -39.20
CA ASP A 58 11.74 -11.85 -38.60
C ASP A 58 13.09 -11.88 -39.34
N GLY A 59 14.18 -12.30 -38.67
CA GLY A 59 15.36 -12.89 -39.33
C GLY A 59 16.76 -12.78 -38.65
N ILE A 60 17.10 -13.77 -37.81
CA ILE A 60 18.33 -14.62 -37.81
C ILE A 60 19.77 -14.02 -37.65
N PHE A 61 20.39 -14.42 -36.52
CA PHE A 61 21.78 -14.87 -36.18
C PHE A 61 23.06 -13.97 -36.11
N GLU A 62 23.78 -14.25 -35.00
CA GLU A 62 25.24 -14.38 -34.75
C GLU A 62 26.16 -13.18 -34.41
N ASP A 63 26.72 -13.29 -33.19
CA ASP A 63 28.04 -12.90 -32.66
C ASP A 63 28.75 -11.65 -33.18
N VAL A 64 28.66 -10.57 -32.39
CA VAL A 64 29.71 -9.55 -32.25
C VAL A 64 29.73 -9.05 -30.80
N GLN A 65 30.83 -9.24 -30.08
CA GLN A 65 31.13 -8.42 -28.90
C GLN A 65 31.42 -6.98 -29.35
N PRO A 66 30.88 -5.98 -28.63
CA PRO A 66 31.70 -4.80 -28.34
C PRO A 66 31.58 -4.33 -26.89
N GLU A 67 32.73 -3.87 -26.41
CA GLU A 67 33.11 -3.02 -25.26
C GLU A 67 32.03 -2.11 -24.63
N PRO A 68 32.22 -1.65 -23.37
CA PRO A 68 31.16 -1.10 -22.53
C PRO A 68 30.59 0.19 -23.14
N LYS A 69 29.39 0.09 -23.71
CA LYS A 69 28.60 1.26 -24.08
C LYS A 69 28.19 1.98 -22.80
N GLU A 70 28.66 3.23 -22.69
CA GLU A 70 28.11 4.23 -21.79
C GLU A 70 26.59 4.20 -21.87
N CYS A 71 25.98 4.02 -20.70
CA CYS A 71 24.55 3.90 -20.57
C CYS A 71 23.95 5.31 -20.62
N ASP A 72 23.78 5.86 -21.83
CA ASP A 72 22.96 7.06 -22.11
C ASP A 72 21.45 6.81 -21.94
N HIS A 73 21.09 5.87 -21.06
CA HIS A 73 19.73 5.76 -20.56
C HIS A 73 19.51 6.87 -19.55
N ILE A 74 19.17 8.04 -20.10
CA ILE A 74 18.23 9.01 -19.54
C ILE A 74 17.52 8.39 -18.35
N CYS A 75 17.92 8.83 -17.16
CA CYS A 75 17.24 8.49 -15.92
C CYS A 75 15.74 8.58 -16.19
N SER A 76 14.99 7.51 -15.93
CA SER A 76 13.53 7.53 -15.92
C SER A 76 12.96 8.37 -14.76
N CYS A 77 13.66 9.43 -14.38
CA CYS A 77 13.25 10.54 -13.56
C CYS A 77 12.07 11.33 -14.18
N THR A 78 11.58 10.97 -15.38
CA THR A 78 10.22 11.30 -15.86
C THR A 78 9.12 10.52 -15.12
N ILE A 79 9.44 9.88 -14.01
CA ILE A 79 8.48 9.39 -13.03
C ILE A 79 8.26 10.50 -12.01
N LYS A 80 7.18 11.30 -12.15
CA LYS A 80 6.32 11.81 -11.05
C LYS A 80 5.30 12.90 -11.44
N LYS A 81 4.64 12.77 -12.58
CA LYS A 81 3.20 13.10 -12.63
C LYS A 81 2.30 11.88 -12.83
N ALA A 82 2.83 10.76 -13.34
CA ALA A 82 2.05 9.56 -13.62
C ALA A 82 2.15 8.42 -12.57
N SER A 83 3.03 8.46 -11.56
CA SER A 83 3.22 7.32 -10.63
C SER A 83 2.58 7.45 -9.26
N LYS A 84 1.89 8.57 -8.96
CA LYS A 84 1.09 8.70 -7.72
C LYS A 84 -0.27 8.00 -7.82
N GLU A 85 -0.71 7.61 -9.02
CA GLU A 85 -1.89 6.78 -9.26
C GLU A 85 -1.52 5.29 -9.39
N LEU A 86 -0.70 4.77 -8.48
CA LEU A 86 -0.54 3.32 -8.32
C LEU A 86 -1.85 2.72 -7.78
N SER A 87 -2.84 2.58 -8.66
CA SER A 87 -4.05 1.76 -8.52
C SER A 87 -4.88 1.96 -7.25
N THR A 88 -4.92 3.17 -6.68
CA THR A 88 -5.87 3.46 -5.60
C THR A 88 -7.27 3.45 -6.18
N LEU A 89 -8.04 2.45 -5.81
CA LEU A 89 -9.42 2.26 -6.27
C LEU A 89 -10.37 2.73 -5.16
N ILE A 90 -11.58 3.13 -5.55
CA ILE A 90 -12.59 3.65 -4.63
C ILE A 90 -13.59 2.52 -4.32
N CYS A 91 -13.84 2.28 -3.02
CA CYS A 91 -14.93 1.41 -2.63
C CYS A 91 -16.27 2.08 -2.92
N LYS A 92 -17.15 1.43 -3.69
CA LYS A 92 -18.45 1.99 -4.08
C LYS A 92 -19.43 2.17 -2.90
N ILE A 93 -19.15 1.58 -1.74
CA ILE A 93 -20.00 1.67 -0.55
C ILE A 93 -19.55 2.82 0.35
N CYS A 94 -18.31 2.79 0.87
CA CYS A 94 -17.81 3.84 1.77
C CYS A 94 -17.11 5.01 1.05
N GLN A 95 -16.96 4.97 -0.27
CA GLN A 95 -16.24 5.96 -1.08
C GLN A 95 -14.79 6.24 -0.67
N LYS A 96 -14.20 5.40 0.19
CA LYS A 96 -12.80 5.53 0.60
C LYS A 96 -11.88 5.01 -0.52
N ARG A 97 -10.83 5.78 -0.82
CA ARG A 97 -9.69 5.33 -1.65
C ARG A 97 -8.88 4.31 -0.89
N MET A 98 -8.54 3.20 -1.53
CA MET A 98 -7.74 2.15 -0.91
C MET A 98 -6.95 1.31 -1.93
N PRO A 99 -5.88 0.63 -1.47
CA PRO A 99 -5.14 -0.32 -2.27
C PRO A 99 -6.00 -1.45 -2.86
N ARG A 100 -5.66 -1.89 -4.08
CA ARG A 100 -6.39 -2.94 -4.80
C ARG A 100 -6.52 -4.27 -4.04
N ASN A 101 -5.54 -4.63 -3.21
CA ASN A 101 -5.57 -5.87 -2.40
C ASN A 101 -6.67 -5.86 -1.31
N LEU A 102 -7.16 -4.68 -0.90
CA LEU A 102 -8.24 -4.52 0.08
C LEU A 102 -9.64 -4.48 -0.55
N LEU A 103 -9.72 -4.55 -1.88
CA LEU A 103 -10.96 -4.47 -2.65
C LEU A 103 -11.26 -5.78 -3.37
N LYS A 104 -12.55 -6.10 -3.48
CA LYS A 104 -13.08 -7.12 -4.37
C LYS A 104 -13.72 -6.46 -5.58
N TRP A 105 -13.37 -6.96 -6.75
CA TRP A 105 -14.10 -6.65 -7.97
C TRP A 105 -15.42 -7.44 -8.01
N ILE A 106 -16.54 -6.73 -8.05
CA ILE A 106 -17.89 -7.31 -8.14
C ILE A 106 -18.33 -7.33 -9.60
N LYS A 107 -18.50 -8.54 -10.15
CA LYS A 107 -18.89 -8.77 -11.55
C LYS A 107 -20.34 -9.22 -11.71
N SER A 108 -20.80 -10.14 -10.86
CA SER A 108 -22.13 -10.74 -10.97
C SER A 108 -23.22 -9.76 -10.54
N ASP A 109 -24.31 -9.69 -11.29
CA ASP A 109 -25.48 -8.90 -10.92
C ASP A 109 -26.16 -9.45 -9.66
N GLU A 110 -26.08 -10.76 -9.41
CA GLU A 110 -26.54 -11.36 -8.14
C GLU A 110 -25.76 -10.81 -6.94
N ASP A 111 -24.42 -10.72 -7.06
CA ASP A 111 -23.57 -10.14 -6.02
C ASP A 111 -23.93 -8.65 -5.83
N LYS A 112 -24.27 -7.93 -6.91
CA LYS A 112 -24.74 -6.53 -6.86
C LYS A 112 -26.07 -6.37 -6.15
N ILE A 113 -27.04 -7.28 -6.38
CA ILE A 113 -28.34 -7.27 -5.69
C ILE A 113 -28.13 -7.43 -4.19
N VAL A 114 -27.31 -8.41 -3.78
CA VAL A 114 -26.99 -8.63 -2.36
C VAL A 114 -26.40 -7.38 -1.72
N LEU A 115 -25.44 -6.74 -2.37
CA LEU A 115 -24.81 -5.51 -1.87
C LEU A 115 -25.78 -4.34 -1.83
N SER A 116 -26.63 -4.18 -2.85
CA SER A 116 -27.61 -3.08 -2.91
C SER A 116 -28.66 -3.18 -1.81
N GLN A 117 -29.13 -4.40 -1.50
CA GLN A 117 -30.13 -4.61 -0.46
C GLN A 117 -29.56 -4.48 0.96
N ASN A 118 -28.29 -4.84 1.20
CA ASN A 118 -27.69 -4.71 2.53
C ASN A 118 -27.23 -3.29 2.86
N PHE A 119 -26.96 -2.44 1.86
CA PHE A 119 -26.39 -1.10 2.05
C PHE A 119 -27.22 0.03 1.42
N GLU A 120 -28.41 -0.28 0.90
CA GLU A 120 -29.36 0.67 0.28
C GLU A 120 -28.76 1.56 -0.82
N ILE A 121 -27.81 1.02 -1.60
CA ILE A 121 -27.05 1.81 -2.58
C ILE A 121 -27.84 1.98 -3.88
N LYS A 122 -28.34 3.19 -4.13
CA LYS A 122 -28.97 3.55 -5.41
C LYS A 122 -27.96 3.47 -6.58
N GLY A 123 -28.40 2.94 -7.72
CA GLY A 123 -27.61 2.91 -8.97
C GLY A 123 -26.48 1.87 -9.03
N PHE A 124 -26.35 0.99 -8.04
CA PHE A 124 -25.29 -0.03 -8.02
C PHE A 124 -25.42 -1.02 -9.19
N LEU A 125 -26.65 -1.43 -9.50
CA LEU A 125 -27.00 -2.34 -10.60
C LEU A 125 -26.63 -1.78 -11.99
N GLY A 126 -26.73 -0.46 -12.19
CA GLY A 126 -26.45 0.18 -13.48
C GLY A 126 -24.96 0.33 -13.81
N THR A 127 -24.07 0.10 -12.83
CA THR A 127 -22.62 0.19 -13.09
C THR A 127 -22.09 -1.12 -13.67
N LYS A 128 -21.37 -1.03 -14.80
CA LYS A 128 -20.74 -2.20 -15.45
C LYS A 128 -19.78 -2.92 -14.50
N THR A 129 -19.05 -2.18 -13.66
CA THR A 129 -18.12 -2.77 -12.68
C THR A 129 -18.05 -1.90 -11.42
N SER A 130 -18.02 -2.55 -10.25
CA SER A 130 -17.87 -1.88 -8.96
C SER A 130 -16.85 -2.61 -8.08
N TYR A 131 -16.02 -1.83 -7.39
CA TYR A 131 -15.12 -2.33 -6.36
C TYR A 131 -15.74 -2.14 -4.98
N VAL A 132 -15.68 -3.17 -4.13
CA VAL A 132 -16.16 -3.12 -2.75
C VAL A 132 -15.08 -3.62 -1.81
N CYS A 133 -14.87 -2.94 -0.69
CA CYS A 133 -13.84 -3.33 0.26
C CYS A 133 -14.23 -4.59 1.02
N TYR A 134 -13.22 -5.39 1.38
CA TYR A 134 -13.44 -6.64 2.10
C TYR A 134 -14.12 -6.43 3.45
N SER A 135 -13.98 -5.27 4.09
CA SER A 135 -14.68 -4.97 5.33
C SER A 135 -16.20 -4.98 5.17
N HIS A 136 -16.77 -4.37 4.13
CA HIS A 136 -18.23 -4.43 3.92
C HIS A 136 -18.72 -5.84 3.58
N ILE A 137 -17.96 -6.59 2.79
CA ILE A 137 -18.29 -7.98 2.50
C ILE A 137 -18.26 -8.81 3.78
N GLN A 138 -17.26 -8.57 4.64
CA GLN A 138 -17.14 -9.21 5.94
C GLN A 138 -18.32 -8.82 6.85
N SER A 139 -18.75 -7.56 6.88
CA SER A 139 -19.92 -7.13 7.64
C SER A 139 -21.20 -7.86 7.22
N ILE A 140 -21.43 -8.05 5.91
CA ILE A 140 -22.56 -8.87 5.44
C ILE A 140 -22.44 -10.30 5.96
N ILE A 141 -21.25 -10.90 5.89
CA ILE A 141 -21.02 -12.26 6.39
C ILE A 141 -21.32 -12.32 7.88
N ASP A 142 -20.73 -11.45 8.69
CA ASP A 142 -20.85 -11.46 10.15
C ASP A 142 -22.30 -11.26 10.60
N ASN A 143 -23.05 -10.37 9.92
CA ASN A 143 -24.44 -10.09 10.25
C ASN A 143 -25.39 -11.25 9.92
N ASN A 144 -25.01 -12.15 9.02
CA ASN A 144 -25.87 -13.18 8.46
C ASN A 144 -25.37 -14.61 8.70
N ASP A 145 -24.15 -14.80 9.21
CA ASP A 145 -23.59 -16.13 9.48
C ASP A 145 -24.47 -16.87 10.50
N GLY A 146 -24.81 -18.11 10.20
CA GLY A 146 -25.69 -18.94 11.03
C GLY A 146 -27.20 -18.66 10.93
N LYS A 147 -27.64 -17.52 10.38
CA LYS A 147 -29.08 -17.19 10.25
C LYS A 147 -29.78 -17.90 9.08
N LEU A 148 -29.04 -18.29 8.04
CA LEU A 148 -29.58 -18.77 6.76
C LEU A 148 -29.54 -20.30 6.57
N LYS A 149 -29.83 -21.07 7.61
CA LYS A 149 -29.78 -22.55 7.53
C LYS A 149 -30.74 -23.12 6.47
N LEU A 150 -31.92 -22.51 6.32
CA LEU A 150 -32.96 -22.89 5.34
C LEU A 150 -33.47 -21.64 4.61
N PRO A 151 -32.93 -21.30 3.42
CA PRO A 151 -33.36 -20.13 2.67
C PRO A 151 -34.75 -20.37 2.08
N LYS A 152 -35.73 -19.61 2.55
CA LYS A 152 -37.14 -19.63 2.13
C LYS A 152 -37.38 -18.72 0.93
N THR A 153 -36.67 -17.59 0.85
CA THR A 153 -36.87 -16.60 -0.22
C THR A 153 -35.81 -16.72 -1.32
N PRO A 154 -36.10 -16.27 -2.56
CA PRO A 154 -35.08 -16.17 -3.60
C PRO A 154 -33.87 -15.33 -3.18
N TYR A 155 -34.12 -14.24 -2.43
CA TYR A 155 -33.05 -13.39 -1.93
C TYR A 155 -32.16 -14.10 -0.91
N GLU A 156 -32.73 -14.84 0.04
CA GLU A 156 -31.95 -15.61 1.01
C GLU A 156 -31.04 -16.65 0.34
N LYS A 157 -31.49 -17.23 -0.79
CA LYS A 157 -30.64 -18.13 -1.61
C LYS A 157 -29.45 -17.37 -2.20
N LEU A 158 -29.66 -16.18 -2.75
CA LEU A 158 -28.59 -15.32 -3.26
C LEU A 158 -27.62 -14.90 -2.15
N LEU A 159 -28.14 -14.46 -1.00
CA LEU A 159 -27.34 -14.05 0.15
C LEU A 159 -26.50 -15.22 0.69
N ARG A 160 -27.07 -16.43 0.79
CA ARG A 160 -26.33 -17.63 1.18
C ARG A 160 -25.23 -17.99 0.18
N SER A 161 -25.51 -17.91 -1.12
CA SER A 161 -24.52 -18.11 -2.18
C SER A 161 -23.37 -17.10 -2.07
N PHE A 162 -23.72 -15.81 -1.91
CA PHE A 162 -22.78 -14.72 -1.71
C PHE A 162 -21.88 -14.96 -0.49
N ILE A 163 -22.47 -15.28 0.66
CA ILE A 163 -21.72 -15.56 1.90
C ILE A 163 -20.77 -16.74 1.68
N THR A 164 -21.26 -17.86 1.14
CA THR A 164 -20.44 -19.07 0.92
C THR A 164 -19.24 -18.77 0.02
N LYS A 165 -19.48 -18.10 -1.11
CA LYS A 165 -18.44 -17.70 -2.08
C LYS A 165 -17.40 -16.77 -1.45
N ASN A 166 -17.83 -15.79 -0.67
CA ASN A 166 -16.94 -14.78 -0.10
C ASN A 166 -16.23 -15.24 1.17
N LYS A 167 -16.86 -16.10 1.99
CA LYS A 167 -16.28 -16.62 3.24
C LYS A 167 -14.99 -17.37 2.98
N ASN A 168 -14.95 -18.20 1.92
CA ASN A 168 -13.74 -18.89 1.50
C ASN A 168 -12.65 -17.90 1.07
N THR A 169 -12.99 -16.91 0.23
CA THR A 169 -12.01 -15.93 -0.24
C THR A 169 -11.43 -15.06 0.89
N ILE A 170 -12.24 -14.72 1.89
CA ILE A 170 -11.78 -13.93 3.05
C ILE A 170 -11.01 -14.81 4.02
N LYS A 171 -11.44 -16.05 4.28
CA LYS A 171 -10.71 -17.00 5.11
C LYS A 171 -9.32 -17.29 4.54
N GLU A 172 -9.23 -17.50 3.23
CA GLU A 172 -7.94 -17.71 2.54
C GLU A 172 -7.00 -16.50 2.70
N ARG A 173 -7.53 -15.26 2.59
CA ARG A 173 -6.74 -14.05 2.88
C ARG A 173 -6.29 -13.95 4.32
N LYS A 174 -7.17 -14.30 5.28
CA LYS A 174 -6.86 -14.31 6.72
C LYS A 174 -5.85 -15.41 7.07
N SER A 175 -5.85 -16.53 6.35
CA SER A 175 -4.98 -17.68 6.60
C SER A 175 -3.63 -17.60 5.90
N ARG A 176 -3.50 -16.81 4.82
CA ARG A 176 -2.21 -16.55 4.17
C ARG A 176 -1.35 -15.71 5.12
N ARG A 177 -0.62 -16.43 5.97
CA ARG A 177 0.42 -15.87 6.81
C ARG A 177 1.73 -15.89 6.03
N CYS A 178 2.42 -14.77 6.01
CA CYS A 178 3.75 -14.67 5.40
C CYS A 178 4.74 -14.31 6.50
N SER A 179 6.00 -14.75 6.37
CA SER A 179 7.08 -14.29 7.24
C SER A 179 7.67 -13.01 6.67
N CYS A 180 7.88 -12.00 7.51
CA CYS A 180 8.69 -10.87 7.14
C CYS A 180 10.14 -11.33 6.99
N GLN A 181 10.82 -11.00 5.90
CA GLN A 181 12.20 -11.41 5.68
C GLN A 181 13.22 -10.61 6.51
N ILE A 182 12.79 -9.54 7.17
CA ILE A 182 13.63 -8.69 8.02
C ILE A 182 13.65 -9.21 9.46
N CYS A 183 12.47 -9.36 10.09
CA CYS A 183 12.37 -9.85 11.46
C CYS A 183 12.01 -11.33 11.59
N HIS A 184 11.74 -12.01 10.49
CA HIS A 184 11.29 -13.41 10.45
C HIS A 184 9.96 -13.70 11.17
N ILE A 185 9.28 -12.68 11.68
CA ILE A 185 7.98 -12.81 12.33
C ILE A 185 6.90 -13.08 11.27
N ILE A 186 6.09 -14.10 11.55
CA ILE A 186 4.92 -14.46 10.76
C ILE A 186 3.80 -13.44 11.04
N LYS A 187 3.29 -12.79 10.00
CA LYS A 187 2.18 -11.84 10.12
C LYS A 187 1.05 -12.14 9.13
N PRO A 188 -0.18 -11.65 9.41
CA PRO A 188 -1.27 -11.67 8.44
C PRO A 188 -0.88 -10.95 7.15
N GLN A 189 -1.43 -11.37 6.01
CA GLN A 189 -1.15 -10.75 4.70
C GLN A 189 -1.41 -9.23 4.67
N ASN A 190 -2.37 -8.74 5.47
CA ASN A 190 -2.68 -7.30 5.53
C ASN A 190 -1.59 -6.46 6.21
N ASP A 191 -0.70 -7.08 6.98
CA ASP A 191 0.39 -6.39 7.70
C ASP A 191 1.72 -6.50 6.95
N ILE A 192 1.71 -7.12 5.77
CA ILE A 192 2.88 -7.42 4.97
C ILE A 192 2.76 -6.79 3.59
N TYR A 193 3.88 -6.24 3.13
CA TYR A 193 4.09 -5.72 1.81
C TYR A 193 4.90 -6.72 0.96
N GLU A 194 4.38 -7.05 -0.22
CA GLU A 194 5.08 -7.88 -1.21
C GLU A 194 6.10 -7.02 -1.98
N ILE A 195 7.38 -7.39 -1.89
CA ILE A 195 8.48 -6.70 -2.55
C ILE A 195 8.91 -7.49 -3.78
N SER A 196 8.70 -6.89 -4.94
CA SER A 196 9.14 -7.43 -6.23
C SER A 196 10.36 -6.70 -6.81
N SER A 197 10.59 -5.44 -6.43
CA SER A 197 11.61 -4.57 -7.04
C SER A 197 12.90 -4.51 -6.24
N ASN A 198 14.04 -4.65 -6.92
CA ASN A 198 15.37 -4.44 -6.33
C ASN A 198 15.55 -3.04 -5.76
N ARG A 199 14.96 -2.01 -6.39
CA ARG A 199 15.03 -0.63 -5.88
C ARG A 199 14.34 -0.51 -4.51
N ILE A 200 13.20 -1.18 -4.34
CA ILE A 200 12.48 -1.21 -3.06
C ILE A 200 13.30 -1.99 -2.02
N ARG A 201 13.90 -3.13 -2.41
CA ARG A 201 14.79 -3.89 -1.53
C ARG A 201 15.97 -3.05 -1.05
N MET A 202 16.58 -2.26 -1.94
CA MET A 202 17.68 -1.36 -1.59
C MET A 202 17.25 -0.32 -0.55
N VAL A 203 16.11 0.36 -0.76
CA VAL A 203 15.59 1.35 0.20
C VAL A 203 15.38 0.72 1.58
N ILE A 204 14.76 -0.46 1.64
CA ILE A 204 14.53 -1.14 2.91
C ILE A 204 15.86 -1.52 3.58
N MET A 205 16.80 -2.09 2.83
CA MET A 205 18.10 -2.50 3.38
C MET A 205 18.96 -1.33 3.83
N VAL A 206 18.94 -0.20 3.12
CA VAL A 206 19.64 1.03 3.54
C VAL A 206 19.09 1.50 4.89
N GLY A 207 17.76 1.58 5.04
CA GLY A 207 17.16 1.92 6.33
C GLY A 207 17.52 0.92 7.45
N CYS A 208 17.58 -0.38 7.13
CA CYS A 208 18.00 -1.41 8.08
C CYS A 208 19.47 -1.26 8.54
N ILE A 209 20.37 -0.88 7.62
CA ILE A 209 21.79 -0.60 7.91
C ILE A 209 21.92 0.66 8.76
N LEU A 210 21.22 1.74 8.41
CA LEU A 210 21.25 3.00 9.16
C LEU A 210 20.77 2.81 10.61
N ARG A 211 19.81 1.91 10.84
CA ARG A 211 19.35 1.52 12.18
C ARG A 211 20.34 0.60 12.92
N GLY A 212 21.40 0.12 12.27
CA GLY A 212 22.34 -0.84 12.84
C GLY A 212 21.78 -2.25 13.03
N THR A 213 20.65 -2.58 12.39
CA THR A 213 20.03 -3.91 12.52
C THR A 213 20.58 -4.95 11.55
N HIS A 214 21.20 -4.49 10.46
CA HIS A 214 21.71 -5.35 9.40
C HIS A 214 23.09 -4.87 8.94
N SER A 215 23.95 -5.82 8.58
CA SER A 215 25.25 -5.55 7.95
C SER A 215 25.09 -5.31 6.43
N VAL A 216 26.12 -4.73 5.82
CA VAL A 216 26.19 -4.53 4.35
C VAL A 216 26.15 -5.87 3.61
N GLU A 217 26.76 -6.92 4.16
CA GLU A 217 26.78 -8.27 3.60
C GLU A 217 25.38 -8.91 3.63
N GLN A 218 24.65 -8.76 4.74
CA GLN A 218 23.27 -9.20 4.85
C GLN A 218 22.37 -8.47 3.83
N ALA A 219 22.58 -7.16 3.67
CA ALA A 219 21.87 -6.37 2.66
C ALA A 219 22.16 -6.83 1.22
N LYS A 220 23.43 -7.10 0.88
CA LYS A 220 23.81 -7.63 -0.45
C LYS A 220 23.12 -8.97 -0.73
N SER A 221 23.10 -9.88 0.24
CA SER A 221 22.42 -11.18 0.12
C SER A 221 20.91 -11.00 -0.13
N TYR A 222 20.28 -10.12 0.65
CA TYR A 222 18.86 -9.82 0.50
C TYR A 222 18.52 -9.24 -0.88
N ILE A 223 19.30 -8.27 -1.36
CA ILE A 223 19.07 -7.61 -2.66
C ILE A 223 19.30 -8.58 -3.83
N ARG A 224 20.28 -9.48 -3.73
CA ARG A 224 20.57 -10.49 -4.77
C ARG A 224 19.48 -11.55 -4.89
N THR A 225 18.62 -11.69 -3.89
CA THR A 225 17.52 -12.66 -3.90
C THR A 225 16.52 -12.32 -5.01
N ARG A 226 16.39 -13.23 -5.99
CA ARG A 226 15.49 -13.07 -7.14
C ARG A 226 14.02 -13.36 -6.82
N SER A 227 13.74 -14.12 -5.77
CA SER A 227 12.37 -14.44 -5.37
C SER A 227 11.68 -13.23 -4.76
N LYS A 228 10.36 -13.17 -4.95
CA LYS A 228 9.55 -12.14 -4.31
C LYS A 228 9.68 -12.25 -2.79
N GLY A 229 9.86 -11.09 -2.17
CA GLY A 229 10.03 -10.96 -0.73
C GLY A 229 8.78 -10.45 -0.05
N PHE A 230 8.72 -10.65 1.27
CA PHE A 230 7.66 -10.12 2.11
C PHE A 230 8.30 -9.34 3.25
N THR A 231 7.86 -8.10 3.47
CA THR A 231 8.32 -7.27 4.59
C THR A 231 7.13 -6.63 5.27
N CYS A 232 7.11 -6.58 6.60
CA CYS A 232 5.98 -5.96 7.27
C CYS A 232 5.96 -4.44 7.08
N TYR A 233 4.77 -3.85 7.08
CA TYR A 233 4.61 -2.41 6.86
C TYR A 233 5.38 -1.57 7.89
N SER A 234 5.54 -2.06 9.13
CA SER A 234 6.35 -1.38 10.13
C SER A 234 7.82 -1.28 9.71
N HIS A 235 8.46 -2.36 9.22
CA HIS A 235 9.84 -2.29 8.73
C HIS A 235 9.97 -1.41 7.49
N CYS A 236 8.98 -1.43 6.58
CA CYS A 236 8.97 -0.51 5.45
C CYS A 236 8.95 0.95 5.92
N LYS A 237 8.09 1.27 6.89
CA LYS A 237 7.95 2.61 7.45
C LYS A 237 9.22 3.03 8.19
N GLU A 238 9.68 2.22 9.14
CA GLU A 238 10.91 2.44 9.92
C GLU A 238 12.13 2.67 9.01
N SER A 239 12.24 1.92 7.91
CA SER A 239 13.35 2.11 6.95
C SER A 239 13.28 3.46 6.25
N ILE A 240 12.09 3.90 5.85
CA ILE A 240 11.89 5.21 5.19
C ILE A 240 12.12 6.34 6.19
N ASP A 241 11.55 6.23 7.39
CA ASP A 241 11.68 7.22 8.46
C ASP A 241 13.17 7.40 8.82
N MET A 242 13.92 6.31 8.96
CA MET A 242 15.36 6.35 9.24
C MET A 242 16.18 6.99 8.12
N ILE A 243 15.84 6.74 6.85
CA ILE A 243 16.50 7.41 5.72
C ILE A 243 16.20 8.91 5.73
N PHE A 244 14.97 9.29 6.00
CA PHE A 244 14.56 10.69 6.06
C PHE A 244 15.27 11.42 7.20
N GLU A 245 15.33 10.81 8.38
CA GLU A 245 16.08 11.31 9.53
C GLU A 245 17.56 11.51 9.19
N HIS A 246 18.21 10.50 8.60
CA HIS A 246 19.62 10.58 8.23
C HIS A 246 19.92 11.64 7.17
N LEU A 247 18.98 11.90 6.25
CA LEU A 247 19.10 12.94 5.23
C LEU A 247 18.65 14.33 5.71
N GLY A 248 18.12 14.45 6.93
CA GLY A 248 17.57 15.71 7.45
C GLY A 248 16.32 16.18 6.69
N VAL A 249 15.54 15.25 6.14
CA VAL A 249 14.35 15.53 5.32
C VAL A 249 13.08 15.29 6.14
N GLY A 250 12.26 16.32 6.33
CA GLY A 250 11.04 16.23 7.14
C GLY A 250 9.87 15.56 6.40
N ASN A 251 9.85 15.61 5.06
CA ASN A 251 8.81 14.96 4.26
C ASN A 251 9.24 14.72 2.80
N ILE A 252 8.44 13.90 2.10
CA ILE A 252 8.72 13.52 0.71
C ILE A 252 8.76 14.71 -0.27
N ARG A 253 8.15 15.87 0.03
CA ARG A 253 8.18 17.03 -0.87
C ARG A 253 9.56 17.66 -0.89
N GLU A 254 10.19 17.79 0.27
CA GLU A 254 11.57 18.27 0.39
C GLU A 254 12.53 17.38 -0.40
N PHE A 255 12.36 16.05 -0.33
CA PHE A 255 13.15 15.11 -1.13
C PHE A 255 13.01 15.34 -2.64
N LEU A 256 11.84 15.78 -3.12
CA LEU A 256 11.59 16.06 -4.54
C LEU A 256 12.14 17.42 -4.98
N LEU A 257 12.41 18.31 -4.05
CA LEU A 257 12.97 19.64 -4.31
C LEU A 257 14.50 19.63 -4.28
N CYS A 258 15.14 18.54 -3.80
CA CYS A 258 16.57 18.38 -3.88
C CYS A 258 17.05 18.46 -5.35
N PRO A 259 17.94 19.40 -5.68
CA PRO A 259 18.58 19.42 -6.99
C PRO A 259 19.29 18.09 -7.22
N THR A 260 19.05 17.44 -8.35
CA THR A 260 19.86 16.29 -8.77
C THR A 260 21.26 16.79 -9.07
N GLN A 261 22.14 16.84 -8.06
CA GLN A 261 23.53 17.19 -8.29
C GLN A 261 24.14 16.12 -9.20
N LYS A 262 24.60 16.54 -10.38
CA LYS A 262 25.58 15.76 -11.13
C LYS A 262 26.81 15.74 -10.23
N ALA A 263 27.19 14.57 -9.74
CA ALA A 263 28.48 14.42 -9.09
C ALA A 263 29.56 14.69 -10.14
N GLU A 264 30.02 15.94 -10.20
CA GLU A 264 31.26 16.28 -10.86
C GLU A 264 32.39 15.84 -9.92
N ASN A 265 33.15 14.86 -10.39
CA ASN A 265 34.32 14.34 -9.69
C ASN A 265 35.31 15.48 -9.40
N SER A 266 35.70 15.58 -8.14
CA SER A 266 36.94 16.19 -7.63
C SER A 266 37.62 15.03 -6.89
N GLU A 267 38.88 14.64 -7.09
CA GLU A 267 40.06 15.14 -7.83
C GLU A 267 40.75 13.95 -8.52
#